data_AF-A0A1E3BMP7-F1
#
_entry.id   AF-A0A1E3BMP7-F1
#
_cell.length_a   1.000
_cell.length_b   1.000
_cell.length_c   1.000
_cell.angle_alpha   90.00
_cell.angle_beta   90.00
_cell.angle_gamma   90.00
#
_symmetry.space_group_name_H-M   'P 1'
#
loop_
_entity.id
_entity.type
_entity.pdbx_description
1 polymer ?
#
loop_
_entity_poly.entity_id
_entity_poly.type
_entity_poly.pdbx_seq_one_letter_code
_entity_poly.pdbx_strand_id
1 'polypeptide(L)'
;MDGKGIWPSSRRTSQGMAVEERKVADSLQGLDINDYQEEEEEEEDDDDTSDSGSIKSTKSFEAQNIHVTIENGRRYCDDFYFMPNDETESTRLNIIHQIYLILLDGKLTTAPLAKDEPRILDIGTGTGDWAVEMSSLFPKATIIATDIGIFDTGLAHIDLPNVFFQLDDAREEWTYHEPFDLIHLRGLSGVFNDWPAMYRQAFEHLNPGGYIEIADTDPAGDSVTFPNSESSYFYIYTVAMRSAAEAFLLPRH
;
A
#
# COMPACT_ATOMS: atom_id res chain seq x y z
N MET A 1 -60.87 -12.54 -3.67
CA MET A 1 -60.57 -11.25 -4.34
C MET A 1 -59.30 -10.72 -3.67
N ASP A 2 -58.17 -11.43 -3.77
CA ASP A 2 -57.27 -11.64 -4.94
C ASP A 2 -56.37 -10.40 -5.14
N GLY A 3 -55.03 -10.42 -5.28
CA GLY A 3 -54.02 -11.47 -5.29
C GLY A 3 -52.59 -10.91 -5.52
N LYS A 4 -51.59 -11.74 -5.14
CA LYS A 4 -50.22 -12.01 -5.69
C LYS A 4 -49.12 -10.94 -5.94
N GLY A 5 -47.87 -11.33 -5.59
CA GLY A 5 -46.56 -10.92 -6.14
C GLY A 5 -45.38 -11.15 -5.15
N ILE A 6 -44.77 -12.35 -5.00
CA ILE A 6 -43.61 -12.99 -5.70
C ILE A 6 -42.21 -12.42 -5.37
N TRP A 7 -41.41 -13.16 -4.58
CA TRP A 7 -39.94 -13.36 -4.71
C TRP A 7 -39.57 -14.74 -4.10
N PRO A 8 -38.78 -15.61 -4.77
CA PRO A 8 -38.36 -16.90 -4.22
C PRO A 8 -37.00 -16.81 -3.51
N SER A 9 -36.94 -17.33 -2.28
CA SER A 9 -35.69 -17.67 -1.60
C SER A 9 -35.10 -18.95 -2.21
N SER A 10 -33.94 -18.88 -2.86
CA SER A 10 -33.19 -20.07 -3.28
C SER A 10 -32.18 -20.45 -2.19
N ARG A 11 -32.45 -21.55 -1.48
CA ARG A 11 -31.40 -22.28 -0.74
C ARG A 11 -30.61 -23.08 -1.77
N ARG A 12 -29.33 -22.76 -1.97
CA ARG A 12 -28.40 -23.68 -2.65
C ARG A 12 -28.09 -24.82 -1.68
N THR A 13 -28.26 -26.05 -2.15
CA THR A 13 -27.90 -27.26 -1.41
C THR A 13 -26.41 -27.57 -1.60
N SER A 14 -25.77 -28.14 -0.58
CA SER A 14 -24.36 -28.52 -0.51
C SER A 14 -23.90 -29.52 -1.59
N GLN A 15 -24.83 -30.06 -2.38
CA GLN A 15 -24.54 -30.95 -3.50
C GLN A 15 -24.22 -30.21 -4.81
N GLY A 16 -24.57 -28.92 -4.92
CA GLY A 16 -24.26 -28.09 -6.10
C GLY A 16 -22.83 -27.55 -6.14
N MET A 17 -22.23 -27.25 -4.98
CA MET A 17 -20.84 -26.75 -4.89
C MET A 17 -19.80 -27.83 -5.23
N ALA A 18 -20.05 -29.09 -4.84
CA ALA A 18 -19.11 -30.20 -5.06
C ALA A 18 -18.98 -30.63 -6.55
N VAL A 19 -19.93 -30.25 -7.41
CA VAL A 19 -19.91 -30.56 -8.85
C VAL A 19 -19.15 -29.47 -9.64
N GLU A 20 -19.16 -28.24 -9.15
CA GLU A 20 -18.48 -27.10 -9.77
C GLU A 20 -16.98 -27.11 -9.45
N GLU A 21 -16.60 -27.49 -8.22
CA GLU A 21 -15.18 -27.69 -7.83
C GLU A 21 -14.48 -28.82 -8.59
N ARG A 22 -15.21 -29.91 -8.95
CA ARG A 22 -14.64 -31.00 -9.78
C ARG A 22 -14.41 -30.59 -11.24
N LYS A 23 -15.18 -29.66 -11.78
CA LYS A 23 -15.00 -29.18 -13.16
C LYS A 23 -13.79 -28.26 -13.31
N VAL A 24 -13.44 -27.51 -12.26
CA VAL A 24 -12.23 -26.67 -12.26
C VAL A 24 -10.97 -27.53 -12.07
N ALA A 25 -11.05 -28.56 -11.20
CA ALA A 25 -9.94 -29.49 -10.97
C ALA A 25 -9.57 -30.35 -12.21
N ASP A 26 -10.57 -30.77 -13.02
CA ASP A 26 -10.31 -31.52 -14.27
C ASP A 26 -9.79 -30.62 -15.42
N SER A 27 -9.91 -29.29 -15.30
CA SER A 27 -9.39 -28.34 -16.31
C SER A 27 -7.90 -27.99 -16.11
N LEU A 28 -7.30 -28.42 -14.99
CA LEU A 28 -5.91 -28.11 -14.64
C LEU A 28 -4.97 -29.33 -14.73
N GLN A 29 -5.44 -30.48 -15.24
CA GLN A 29 -4.61 -31.70 -15.40
C GLN A 29 -3.96 -31.86 -16.79
N GLY A 30 -3.76 -30.77 -17.54
CA GLY A 30 -3.27 -30.81 -18.92
C GLY A 30 -1.98 -30.03 -19.22
N LEU A 31 -1.31 -29.45 -18.22
CA LEU A 31 -0.07 -28.68 -18.46
C LEU A 31 1.12 -29.46 -17.91
N ASP A 32 1.81 -30.14 -18.82
CA ASP A 32 3.05 -30.87 -18.59
C ASP A 32 4.18 -29.84 -18.41
N ILE A 33 4.83 -29.88 -17.25
CA ILE A 33 5.94 -29.01 -16.85
C ILE A 33 7.23 -29.78 -17.13
N ASN A 34 7.71 -29.75 -18.37
CA ASN A 34 9.03 -30.25 -18.77
C ASN A 34 9.39 -29.83 -20.22
N ASP A 35 9.35 -28.54 -20.52
CA ASP A 35 10.04 -28.01 -21.72
C ASP A 35 10.46 -26.55 -21.46
N TYR A 36 11.60 -26.38 -20.80
CA TYR A 36 12.38 -25.16 -20.85
C TYR A 36 13.64 -25.50 -21.64
N GLN A 37 13.61 -25.25 -22.95
CA GLN A 37 14.82 -25.18 -23.78
C GLN A 37 15.32 -23.73 -23.73
N GLU A 38 16.60 -23.57 -23.38
CA GLU A 38 17.33 -22.31 -23.53
C GLU A 38 17.44 -21.99 -25.02
N GLU A 39 16.86 -20.87 -25.45
CA GLU A 39 17.15 -20.25 -26.74
C GLU A 39 18.05 -19.02 -26.47
N GLU A 40 19.32 -19.15 -26.89
CA GLU A 40 20.23 -18.02 -27.07
C GLU A 40 19.74 -17.22 -28.29
N GLU A 41 19.36 -15.96 -28.12
CA GLU A 41 19.15 -15.04 -29.25
C GLU A 41 20.34 -14.08 -29.37
N GLU A 42 20.92 -14.10 -30.57
CA GLU A 42 22.05 -13.30 -31.05
C GLU A 42 21.66 -11.82 -31.19
N GLU A 43 22.60 -10.92 -30.90
CA GLU A 43 22.45 -9.47 -31.05
C GLU A 43 22.26 -9.07 -32.53
N GLU A 44 21.15 -8.41 -32.84
CA GLU A 44 21.04 -7.51 -34.00
C GLU A 44 20.49 -6.14 -33.54
N ASP A 45 21.31 -5.11 -33.73
CA ASP A 45 20.99 -3.69 -33.55
C ASP A 45 19.87 -3.26 -34.50
N ASP A 46 18.74 -2.81 -33.96
CA ASP A 46 17.83 -1.92 -34.69
C ASP A 46 17.27 -0.82 -33.77
N ASP A 47 17.56 0.40 -34.19
CA ASP A 47 17.33 1.69 -33.53
C ASP A 47 15.86 2.08 -33.70
N ASP A 48 15.03 1.92 -32.67
CA ASP A 48 13.67 2.48 -32.65
C ASP A 48 13.35 3.15 -31.31
N THR A 49 13.48 4.47 -31.31
CA THR A 49 13.12 5.37 -30.21
C THR A 49 11.62 5.28 -29.90
N SER A 50 11.24 4.51 -28.88
CA SER A 50 9.91 4.55 -28.30
C SER A 50 9.85 5.48 -27.09
N ASP A 51 8.99 6.48 -27.21
CA ASP A 51 8.57 7.53 -26.28
C ASP A 51 8.59 7.14 -24.79
N SER A 52 9.55 7.70 -24.05
CA SER A 52 9.61 7.68 -22.59
C SER A 52 8.44 8.46 -22.02
N GLY A 53 7.40 7.75 -21.56
CA GLY A 53 6.21 8.29 -20.92
C GLY A 53 6.54 9.38 -19.88
N SER A 54 6.02 10.57 -20.13
CA SER A 54 6.27 11.78 -19.35
C SER A 54 5.79 11.64 -17.91
N ILE A 55 6.73 11.49 -16.99
CA ILE A 55 6.48 11.63 -15.55
C ILE A 55 6.21 13.11 -15.27
N LYS A 56 5.01 13.48 -14.83
CA LYS A 56 4.81 14.77 -14.14
C LYS A 56 5.28 14.66 -12.68
N SER A 57 6.54 14.23 -12.50
CA SER A 57 7.25 14.22 -11.22
C SER A 57 8.04 15.53 -11.14
N THR A 58 7.70 16.39 -10.19
CA THR A 58 8.44 17.64 -9.99
C THR A 58 9.61 17.39 -9.04
N LYS A 59 10.62 16.67 -9.55
CA LYS A 59 12.07 16.77 -9.31
C LYS A 59 12.72 15.48 -9.84
N SER A 60 12.72 15.39 -11.17
CA SER A 60 13.54 14.50 -11.96
C SER A 60 15.02 14.88 -11.84
N PHE A 61 15.67 14.49 -10.76
CA PHE A 61 17.12 14.28 -10.77
C PHE A 61 17.36 12.80 -10.45
N GLU A 62 17.42 12.03 -11.54
CA GLU A 62 17.94 10.67 -11.67
C GLU A 62 17.03 9.50 -11.24
N ALA A 63 16.22 9.02 -12.19
CA ALA A 63 15.88 7.59 -12.29
C ALA A 63 17.11 6.66 -12.46
N GLN A 64 18.33 7.21 -12.44
CA GLN A 64 19.60 6.50 -12.67
C GLN A 64 20.26 5.99 -11.39
N ASN A 65 19.70 6.25 -10.19
CA ASN A 65 20.29 5.81 -8.92
C ASN A 65 19.26 5.17 -7.96
N ILE A 66 18.28 4.43 -8.48
CA ILE A 66 17.42 3.59 -7.62
C ILE A 66 18.27 2.41 -7.15
N HIS A 67 18.73 2.48 -5.90
CA HIS A 67 19.43 1.37 -5.27
C HIS A 67 18.41 0.27 -4.95
N VAL A 68 18.65 -0.95 -5.45
CA VAL A 68 17.79 -2.10 -5.14
C VAL A 68 18.68 -3.16 -4.53
N THR A 69 18.30 -3.62 -3.34
CA THR A 69 19.03 -4.70 -2.68
C THR A 69 18.18 -5.97 -2.68
N ILE A 70 18.79 -7.09 -3.07
CA ILE A 70 18.16 -8.41 -3.01
C ILE A 70 18.82 -9.21 -1.88
N GLU A 71 18.05 -9.54 -0.86
CA GLU A 71 18.52 -10.31 0.30
C GLU A 71 17.49 -11.37 0.70
N ASN A 72 17.96 -12.60 0.92
CA ASN A 72 17.12 -13.75 1.27
C ASN A 72 15.93 -13.97 0.29
N GLY A 73 16.13 -13.66 -1.00
CA GLY A 73 15.09 -13.78 -2.03
C GLY A 73 13.99 -12.71 -1.96
N ARG A 74 14.19 -11.66 -1.16
CA ARG A 74 13.29 -10.50 -1.03
C ARG A 74 13.94 -9.26 -1.63
N ARG A 75 13.14 -8.34 -2.16
CA ARG A 75 13.60 -7.06 -2.72
C ARG A 75 13.47 -5.94 -1.68
N TYR A 76 14.45 -5.06 -1.57
CA TYR A 76 14.46 -3.90 -0.67
C TYR A 76 14.82 -2.61 -1.42
N CYS A 77 14.36 -1.48 -0.88
CA CYS A 77 14.54 -0.14 -1.47
C CYS A 77 15.89 0.53 -1.19
N ASP A 78 16.65 0.06 -0.21
CA ASP A 78 18.02 0.48 0.07
C ASP A 78 18.73 -0.63 0.88
N ASP A 79 19.89 -0.34 1.46
CA ASP A 79 20.63 -1.27 2.33
C ASP A 79 20.20 -1.26 3.81
N PHE A 80 19.38 -0.30 4.22
CA PHE A 80 19.14 0.02 5.63
C PHE A 80 17.69 -0.22 6.07
N TYR A 81 16.75 -0.18 5.15
CA TYR A 81 15.34 -0.37 5.40
C TYR A 81 15.05 -1.84 5.65
N PHE A 82 14.31 -2.09 6.73
CA PHE A 82 14.13 -3.41 7.29
C PHE A 82 12.99 -4.21 6.64
N MET A 83 12.07 -3.54 5.94
CA MET A 83 10.97 -4.20 5.22
C MET A 83 11.28 -4.30 3.72
N PRO A 84 10.90 -5.41 3.08
CA PRO A 84 11.01 -5.55 1.63
C PRO A 84 9.99 -4.65 0.90
N ASN A 85 10.11 -4.53 -0.42
CA ASN A 85 9.19 -3.83 -1.31
C ASN A 85 8.83 -4.68 -2.55
N ASP A 86 8.72 -6.00 -2.40
CA ASP A 86 8.31 -6.95 -3.44
C ASP A 86 6.79 -7.25 -3.45
N GLU A 87 6.33 -8.08 -4.38
CA GLU A 87 4.91 -8.44 -4.55
C GLU A 87 4.28 -9.05 -3.28
N THR A 88 5.05 -9.85 -2.52
CA THR A 88 4.58 -10.41 -1.26
C THR A 88 4.31 -9.30 -0.25
N GLU A 89 5.20 -8.29 -0.20
CA GLU A 89 4.96 -7.11 0.63
C GLU A 89 3.78 -6.27 0.14
N SER A 90 3.67 -6.03 -1.17
CA SER A 90 2.51 -5.32 -1.74
C SER A 90 1.19 -5.97 -1.29
N THR A 91 1.12 -7.31 -1.36
CA THR A 91 -0.04 -8.07 -0.90
C THR A 91 -0.31 -7.85 0.59
N ARG A 92 0.75 -7.86 1.43
CA ARG A 92 0.64 -7.57 2.87
C ARG A 92 0.07 -6.16 3.11
N LEU A 93 0.57 -5.16 2.40
CA LEU A 93 0.11 -3.77 2.48
C LEU A 93 -1.36 -3.63 2.06
N ASN A 94 -1.79 -4.30 0.99
CA ASN A 94 -3.20 -4.30 0.59
C ASN A 94 -4.11 -4.91 1.66
N ILE A 95 -3.69 -6.02 2.29
CA ILE A 95 -4.44 -6.64 3.41
C ILE A 95 -4.58 -5.66 4.57
N ILE A 96 -3.48 -5.00 4.98
CA ILE A 96 -3.52 -4.01 6.06
C ILE A 96 -4.45 -2.85 5.73
N HIS A 97 -4.40 -2.35 4.48
CA HIS A 97 -5.28 -1.29 4.05
C HIS A 97 -6.75 -1.67 4.23
N GLN A 98 -7.15 -2.89 3.83
CA GLN A 98 -8.51 -3.40 4.06
C GLN A 98 -8.85 -3.53 5.54
N ILE A 99 -7.91 -3.97 6.38
CA ILE A 99 -8.15 -4.04 7.83
C ILE A 99 -8.41 -2.63 8.39
N TYR A 100 -7.64 -1.61 7.99
CA TYR A 100 -7.88 -0.23 8.42
C TYR A 100 -9.23 0.29 7.97
N LEU A 101 -9.66 0.00 6.73
CA LEU A 101 -11.01 0.35 6.28
C LEU A 101 -12.07 -0.32 7.16
N ILE A 102 -11.92 -1.59 7.53
CA ILE A 102 -12.86 -2.26 8.45
C ILE A 102 -12.87 -1.59 9.82
N LEU A 103 -11.70 -1.26 10.38
CA LEU A 103 -11.58 -0.61 11.69
C LEU A 103 -12.17 0.79 11.72
N LEU A 104 -12.11 1.52 10.61
CA LEU A 104 -12.56 2.91 10.49
C LEU A 104 -13.96 3.01 9.85
N ASP A 105 -14.72 1.92 9.82
CA ASP A 105 -16.07 1.86 9.22
C ASP A 105 -16.11 2.38 7.77
N GLY A 106 -15.11 2.01 6.98
CA GLY A 106 -14.92 2.39 5.58
C GLY A 106 -14.34 3.80 5.38
N LYS A 107 -14.00 4.53 6.44
CA LYS A 107 -13.39 5.87 6.32
C LYS A 107 -11.89 5.76 6.09
N LEU A 108 -11.37 6.59 5.19
CA LEU A 108 -9.95 6.72 4.91
C LEU A 108 -9.24 7.64 5.91
N THR A 109 -9.95 8.61 6.47
CA THR A 109 -9.42 9.54 7.46
C THR A 109 -10.47 9.85 8.53
N THR A 110 -10.02 10.10 9.75
CA THR A 110 -10.81 10.62 10.86
C THR A 110 -10.70 12.14 10.99
N ALA A 111 -9.74 12.75 10.31
CA ALA A 111 -9.56 14.20 10.28
C ALA A 111 -10.76 14.88 9.60
N PRO A 112 -11.39 15.88 10.24
CA PRO A 112 -12.51 16.62 9.67
C PRO A 112 -12.01 17.66 8.67
N LEU A 113 -11.63 17.22 7.46
CA LEU A 113 -11.20 18.10 6.37
C LEU A 113 -12.38 18.95 5.88
N ALA A 114 -12.38 20.23 6.25
CA ALA A 114 -13.44 21.17 5.91
C ALA A 114 -13.16 22.00 4.64
N LYS A 115 -11.95 21.90 4.07
CA LYS A 115 -11.57 22.65 2.88
C LYS A 115 -12.09 21.96 1.61
N ASP A 116 -12.50 22.77 0.64
CA ASP A 116 -12.94 22.29 -0.67
C ASP A 116 -11.78 21.68 -1.50
N GLU A 117 -10.55 22.17 -1.27
CA GLU A 117 -9.34 21.81 -2.04
C GLU A 117 -8.18 21.56 -1.06
N PRO A 118 -8.22 20.50 -0.24
CA PRO A 118 -7.20 20.27 0.77
C PRO A 118 -5.88 19.84 0.14
N ARG A 119 -4.75 20.33 0.67
CA ARG A 119 -3.43 19.81 0.31
C ARG A 119 -3.00 18.74 1.30
N ILE A 120 -2.70 17.54 0.81
CA ILE A 120 -2.50 16.34 1.62
C ILE A 120 -1.10 15.78 1.34
N LEU A 121 -0.38 15.42 2.41
CA LEU A 121 0.85 14.64 2.35
C LEU A 121 0.57 13.24 2.91
N ASP A 122 0.78 12.20 2.11
CA ASP A 122 0.75 10.81 2.54
C ASP A 122 2.18 10.28 2.60
N ILE A 123 2.68 10.06 3.81
CA ILE A 123 4.06 9.63 4.04
C ILE A 123 4.11 8.12 4.16
N GLY A 124 5.04 7.50 3.44
CA GLY A 124 5.17 6.05 3.39
C GLY A 124 3.92 5.42 2.75
N THR A 125 3.54 5.94 1.59
CA THR A 125 2.31 5.55 0.88
C THR A 125 2.31 4.07 0.47
N GLY A 126 3.48 3.44 0.41
CA GLY A 126 3.69 2.06 0.04
C GLY A 126 3.15 1.79 -1.36
N THR A 127 2.16 0.91 -1.44
CA THR A 127 1.47 0.57 -2.69
C THR A 127 0.66 1.72 -3.27
N GLY A 128 0.31 2.74 -2.48
CA GLY A 128 -0.45 3.92 -2.92
C GLY A 128 -1.96 3.85 -2.75
N ASP A 129 -2.52 2.74 -2.26
CA ASP A 129 -3.97 2.49 -2.23
C ASP A 129 -4.73 3.61 -1.51
N TRP A 130 -4.23 4.07 -0.36
CA TRP A 130 -4.88 5.12 0.41
C TRP A 130 -4.94 6.45 -0.35
N ALA A 131 -3.82 6.85 -0.97
CA ALA A 131 -3.75 8.07 -1.77
C ALA A 131 -4.70 8.01 -2.97
N VAL A 132 -4.80 6.86 -3.64
CA VAL A 132 -5.72 6.65 -4.76
C VAL A 132 -7.17 6.75 -4.31
N GLU A 133 -7.56 6.09 -3.22
CA GLU A 133 -8.94 6.16 -2.73
C GLU A 133 -9.28 7.57 -2.20
N MET A 134 -8.33 8.25 -1.54
CA MET A 134 -8.49 9.64 -1.10
C MET A 134 -8.66 10.60 -2.28
N SER A 135 -8.03 10.31 -3.42
CA SER A 135 -8.18 11.10 -4.64
C SER A 135 -9.61 11.09 -5.16
N SER A 136 -10.31 9.97 -4.99
CA SER A 136 -11.71 9.81 -5.36
C SER A 136 -12.65 10.49 -4.35
N LEU A 137 -12.30 10.46 -3.06
CA LEU A 137 -13.07 11.11 -2.00
C LEU A 137 -12.95 12.64 -2.03
N PHE A 138 -11.77 13.16 -2.39
CA PHE A 138 -11.49 14.58 -2.55
C PHE A 138 -10.91 14.88 -3.94
N PRO A 139 -11.75 14.93 -4.99
CA PRO A 139 -11.29 15.12 -6.38
C PRO A 139 -10.53 16.43 -6.65
N LYS A 140 -10.68 17.42 -5.78
CA LYS A 140 -9.99 18.71 -5.86
C LYS A 140 -8.80 18.84 -4.90
N ALA A 141 -8.52 17.81 -4.11
CA ALA A 141 -7.33 17.81 -3.27
C ALA A 141 -6.07 17.90 -4.13
N THR A 142 -4.96 18.25 -3.51
CA THR A 142 -3.63 17.96 -4.05
C THR A 142 -2.99 16.96 -3.12
N ILE A 143 -2.83 15.72 -3.56
CA ILE A 143 -2.29 14.63 -2.74
C ILE A 143 -0.87 14.35 -3.20
N ILE A 144 0.10 14.60 -2.33
CA ILE A 144 1.49 14.19 -2.52
C ILE A 144 1.69 12.91 -1.73
N ALA A 145 2.06 11.83 -2.41
CA ALA A 145 2.24 10.52 -1.83
C ALA A 145 3.71 10.13 -1.94
N THR A 146 4.42 10.07 -0.81
CA THR A 146 5.85 9.79 -0.76
C THR A 146 6.12 8.39 -0.25
N ASP A 147 7.13 7.74 -0.82
CA ASP A 147 7.72 6.52 -0.25
C ASP A 147 9.20 6.46 -0.59
N ILE A 148 9.99 5.77 0.23
CA ILE A 148 11.40 5.49 -0.04
C ILE A 148 11.57 4.35 -1.05
N GLY A 149 10.55 3.51 -1.23
CA GLY A 149 10.55 2.38 -2.16
C GLY A 149 9.57 2.54 -3.31
N ILE A 150 9.91 1.95 -4.45
CA ILE A 150 9.00 1.82 -5.58
C ILE A 150 8.32 0.44 -5.50
N PHE A 151 6.99 0.43 -5.44
CA PHE A 151 6.17 -0.78 -5.47
C PHE A 151 5.66 -1.04 -6.89
N ASP A 152 5.69 -2.32 -7.30
CA ASP A 152 5.19 -2.73 -8.61
C ASP A 152 3.69 -3.01 -8.54
N THR A 153 2.89 -1.94 -8.54
CA THR A 153 1.42 -2.00 -8.32
C THR A 153 0.62 -1.71 -9.57
N GLY A 154 1.27 -1.43 -10.71
CA GLY A 154 0.62 -0.92 -11.92
C GLY A 154 0.00 0.48 -11.76
N LEU A 155 -0.01 1.07 -10.55
CA LEU A 155 -0.54 2.41 -10.30
C LEU A 155 0.30 3.51 -10.98
N ALA A 156 1.56 3.22 -11.31
CA ALA A 156 2.41 4.09 -12.12
C ALA A 156 1.80 4.42 -13.50
N HIS A 157 0.83 3.62 -13.97
CA HIS A 157 0.13 3.82 -15.24
C HIS A 157 -1.26 4.46 -15.09
N ILE A 158 -1.72 4.72 -13.87
CA ILE A 158 -3.02 5.36 -13.62
C ILE A 158 -2.81 6.87 -13.56
N ASP A 159 -3.30 7.57 -14.59
CA ASP A 159 -3.27 9.03 -14.63
C ASP A 159 -4.36 9.60 -13.70
N LEU A 160 -3.98 9.87 -12.45
CA LEU A 160 -4.80 10.56 -11.47
C LEU A 160 -4.48 12.06 -11.50
N PRO A 161 -5.47 12.94 -11.75
CA PRO A 161 -5.23 14.36 -11.94
C PRO A 161 -4.79 15.09 -10.66
N ASN A 162 -4.98 14.48 -9.49
CA ASN A 162 -4.78 15.07 -8.17
C ASN A 162 -3.84 14.27 -7.24
N VAL A 163 -3.18 13.22 -7.73
CA VAL A 163 -2.21 12.43 -6.94
C VAL A 163 -0.82 12.51 -7.58
N PHE A 164 0.18 12.82 -6.77
CA PHE A 164 1.57 12.96 -7.19
C PHE A 164 2.44 12.02 -6.36
N PHE A 165 2.80 10.87 -6.95
CA PHE A 165 3.73 9.92 -6.34
C PHE A 165 5.17 10.42 -6.44
N GLN A 166 5.91 10.34 -5.34
CA GLN A 166 7.29 10.82 -5.23
C GLN A 166 8.14 9.78 -4.51
N LEU A 167 9.29 9.44 -5.10
CA LEU A 167 10.33 8.68 -4.41
C LEU A 167 11.07 9.66 -3.50
N ASP A 168 10.82 9.61 -2.20
CA ASP A 168 11.35 10.57 -1.24
C ASP A 168 11.49 9.94 0.15
N ASP A 169 12.60 10.25 0.83
CA ASP A 169 12.86 9.76 2.18
C ASP A 169 12.39 10.79 3.21
N ALA A 170 11.28 10.47 3.89
CA ALA A 170 10.69 11.37 4.89
C ALA A 170 11.59 11.60 6.13
N ARG A 171 12.69 10.85 6.29
CA ARG A 171 13.70 11.06 7.35
C ARG A 171 14.58 12.29 7.07
N GLU A 172 14.69 12.68 5.80
CA GLU A 172 15.45 13.85 5.38
C GLU A 172 14.66 15.16 5.59
N GLU A 173 15.33 16.30 5.36
CA GLU A 173 14.71 17.61 5.42
C GLU A 173 13.70 17.81 4.28
N TRP A 174 12.45 18.13 4.64
CA TRP A 174 11.39 18.35 3.68
C TRP A 174 11.56 19.67 2.96
N THR A 175 11.45 19.64 1.62
CA THR A 175 11.67 20.82 0.77
C THR A 175 10.38 21.47 0.27
N TYR A 176 9.26 21.23 0.96
CA TYR A 176 7.96 21.78 0.58
C TYR A 176 7.86 23.26 0.94
N HIS A 177 7.46 24.08 -0.04
CA HIS A 177 7.28 25.53 0.18
C HIS A 177 5.88 25.91 0.66
N GLU A 178 4.89 25.07 0.35
CA GLU A 178 3.51 25.26 0.79
C GLU A 178 3.19 24.25 1.90
N PRO A 179 2.46 24.65 2.96
CA PRO A 179 2.03 23.75 4.02
C PRO A 179 0.89 22.82 3.57
N PHE A 180 0.58 21.84 4.42
CA PHE A 180 -0.45 20.83 4.21
C PHE A 180 -1.62 21.02 5.18
N ASP A 181 -2.80 20.57 4.75
CA ASP A 181 -4.02 20.51 5.56
C ASP A 181 -4.18 19.17 6.28
N LEU A 182 -3.61 18.12 5.69
CA LEU A 182 -3.48 16.79 6.28
C LEU A 182 -2.08 16.26 6.00
N ILE A 183 -1.41 15.81 7.05
CA ILE A 183 -0.23 14.96 6.94
C ILE A 183 -0.61 13.61 7.53
N HIS A 184 -0.67 12.59 6.68
CA HIS A 184 -1.09 11.25 7.02
C HIS A 184 0.13 10.32 7.10
N LEU A 185 0.20 9.51 8.16
CA LEU A 185 1.20 8.50 8.38
C LEU A 185 0.50 7.22 8.82
N ARG A 186 0.77 6.08 8.18
CA ARG A 186 0.13 4.82 8.55
C ARG A 186 1.07 3.62 8.46
N GLY A 187 1.17 2.87 9.55
CA GLY A 187 1.99 1.67 9.61
C GLY A 187 3.49 1.95 9.45
N LEU A 188 3.97 3.05 10.02
CA LEU A 188 5.37 3.47 9.97
C LEU A 188 6.12 3.21 11.30
N SER A 189 5.52 2.45 12.21
CA SER A 189 6.16 2.01 13.45
C SER A 189 7.48 1.31 13.13
N GLY A 190 8.56 1.80 13.76
CA GLY A 190 9.92 1.34 13.52
C GLY A 190 10.65 1.98 12.33
N VAL A 191 9.99 2.82 11.51
CA VAL A 191 10.62 3.49 10.36
C VAL A 191 11.53 4.65 10.79
N PHE A 192 11.10 5.44 11.78
CA PHE A 192 11.83 6.62 12.24
C PHE A 192 12.59 6.35 13.54
N ASN A 193 13.87 6.71 13.56
CA ASN A 193 14.71 6.66 14.77
C ASN A 193 14.40 7.81 15.75
N ASP A 194 13.94 8.97 15.24
CA ASP A 194 13.59 10.16 16.04
C ASP A 194 12.18 10.65 15.66
N TRP A 195 11.16 10.00 16.23
CA TRP A 195 9.76 10.43 16.08
C TRP A 195 9.51 11.88 16.52
N PRO A 196 10.08 12.39 17.64
CA PRO A 196 9.99 13.80 17.97
C PRO A 196 10.47 14.75 16.86
N ALA A 197 11.56 14.43 16.16
CA ALA A 197 12.03 15.21 15.01
C ALA A 197 11.03 15.16 13.85
N MET A 198 10.54 13.97 13.51
CA MET A 198 9.51 13.81 12.49
C MET A 198 8.26 14.65 12.83
N TYR A 199 7.75 14.59 14.06
CA TYR A 199 6.59 15.39 14.47
C TYR A 199 6.84 16.89 14.40
N ARG A 200 8.05 17.36 14.75
CA ARG A 200 8.40 18.79 14.58
C ARG A 200 8.34 19.19 13.11
N GLN A 201 8.97 18.41 12.24
CA GLN A 201 8.98 18.65 10.81
C GLN A 201 7.56 18.61 10.22
N ALA A 202 6.73 17.64 10.60
CA ALA A 202 5.33 17.58 10.20
C ALA A 202 4.55 18.83 10.66
N PHE A 203 4.75 19.26 11.90
CA PHE A 203 4.06 20.43 12.44
C PHE A 203 4.49 21.75 11.76
N GLU A 204 5.77 21.89 11.41
CA GLU A 204 6.29 23.05 10.68
C GLU A 204 5.70 23.18 9.27
N HIS A 205 5.36 22.06 8.64
CA HIS A 205 4.74 22.00 7.32
C HIS A 205 3.20 21.94 7.37
N LEU A 206 2.59 22.19 8.53
CA LEU A 206 1.14 22.12 8.70
C LEU A 206 0.50 23.51 8.68
N ASN A 207 -0.62 23.64 7.96
CA ASN A 207 -1.44 24.84 8.03
C ASN A 207 -1.99 25.03 9.45
N PRO A 208 -2.22 26.28 9.92
CA PRO A 208 -3.01 26.52 11.11
C PRO A 208 -4.39 25.85 11.00
N GLY A 209 -4.69 24.92 11.91
CA GLY A 209 -5.92 24.12 11.90
C GLY A 209 -5.89 22.89 11.00
N GLY A 210 -4.74 22.55 10.39
CA GLY A 210 -4.51 21.28 9.74
C GLY A 210 -4.36 20.13 10.74
N TYR A 211 -4.30 18.91 10.23
CA TYR A 211 -4.23 17.68 11.02
C TYR A 211 -2.98 16.86 10.68
N ILE A 212 -2.38 16.29 11.72
CA ILE A 212 -1.46 15.15 11.57
C ILE A 212 -2.25 13.92 12.01
N GLU A 213 -2.45 12.98 11.10
CA GLU A 213 -3.15 11.73 11.37
C GLU A 213 -2.15 10.58 11.34
N ILE A 214 -2.10 9.81 12.43
CA ILE A 214 -1.20 8.67 12.59
C ILE A 214 -2.05 7.46 12.92
N ALA A 215 -1.99 6.45 12.06
CA ALA A 215 -2.64 5.17 12.27
C ALA A 215 -1.57 4.08 12.34
N ASP A 216 -1.24 3.63 13.55
CA ASP A 216 -0.14 2.71 13.75
C ASP A 216 -0.39 1.68 14.84
N THR A 217 0.53 0.73 14.88
CA THR A 217 0.55 -0.35 15.84
C THR A 217 1.81 -0.32 16.64
N ASP A 218 1.67 -0.54 17.93
CA ASP A 218 2.79 -0.89 18.77
C ASP A 218 2.74 -2.40 19.06
N PRO A 219 3.48 -3.23 18.30
CA PRO A 219 3.56 -4.66 18.59
C PRO A 219 4.30 -4.97 19.91
N ALA A 220 5.00 -3.99 20.50
CA ALA A 220 5.62 -4.08 21.83
C ALA A 220 4.75 -3.47 22.94
N GLY A 221 3.70 -2.75 22.56
CA GLY A 221 2.76 -2.11 23.48
C GLY A 221 1.76 -3.13 24.01
N ASP A 222 1.99 -3.63 25.21
CA ASP A 222 1.08 -4.53 25.95
C ASP A 222 -0.30 -3.89 26.30
N SER A 223 -0.63 -2.70 25.79
CA SER A 223 -1.76 -1.92 26.29
C SER A 223 -2.43 -1.04 25.25
N VAL A 224 -3.34 -1.61 24.46
CA VAL A 224 -4.72 -1.09 24.29
C VAL A 224 -5.66 -2.28 24.02
N THR A 225 -6.33 -2.79 25.05
CA THR A 225 -7.45 -3.72 24.89
C THR A 225 -8.69 -2.92 24.49
N PHE A 226 -8.98 -2.86 23.19
CA PHE A 226 -10.34 -2.55 22.74
C PHE A 226 -11.28 -3.67 23.24
N PRO A 227 -12.56 -3.38 23.57
CA PRO A 227 -13.54 -4.44 23.79
C PRO A 227 -13.55 -5.36 22.55
N ASN A 228 -13.34 -6.67 22.74
CA ASN A 228 -13.18 -7.70 21.69
C ASN A 228 -11.85 -7.69 20.90
N SER A 229 -10.78 -7.06 21.41
CA SER A 229 -9.49 -6.95 20.72
C SER A 229 -8.94 -8.29 20.21
N GLU A 230 -9.07 -9.36 20.99
CA GLU A 230 -8.58 -10.71 20.65
C GLU A 230 -9.21 -11.32 19.38
N SER A 231 -10.35 -10.80 18.94
CA SER A 231 -11.06 -11.25 17.72
C SER A 231 -11.04 -10.24 16.58
N SER A 232 -10.39 -9.09 16.78
CA SER A 232 -10.28 -8.09 15.72
C SER A 232 -9.37 -8.60 14.60
N TYR A 233 -9.72 -8.29 13.34
CA TYR A 233 -8.87 -8.61 12.18
C TYR A 233 -7.46 -8.05 12.35
N PHE A 234 -7.36 -6.89 13.01
CA PHE A 234 -6.11 -6.24 13.32
C PHE A 234 -5.23 -7.06 14.28
N TYR A 235 -5.80 -7.54 15.38
CA TYR A 235 -5.08 -8.40 16.32
C TYR A 235 -4.65 -9.72 15.68
N ILE A 236 -5.53 -10.37 14.90
CA ILE A 236 -5.21 -11.60 14.17
C ILE A 236 -4.01 -11.35 13.24
N TYR A 237 -4.03 -10.22 12.52
CA TYR A 237 -2.94 -9.82 11.66
C TYR A 237 -1.62 -9.59 12.43
N THR A 238 -1.64 -8.83 13.53
CA THR A 238 -0.44 -8.58 14.34
C THR A 238 0.13 -9.86 14.95
N VAL A 239 -0.72 -10.78 15.43
CA VAL A 239 -0.28 -12.08 15.95
C VAL A 239 0.33 -12.94 14.85
N ALA A 240 -0.26 -12.95 13.65
CA ALA A 240 0.29 -13.67 12.49
C ALA A 240 1.66 -13.11 12.09
N MET A 241 1.80 -11.78 12.04
CA MET A 241 3.08 -11.11 11.75
C MET A 241 4.15 -11.43 12.79
N ARG A 242 3.81 -11.38 14.07
CA ARG A 242 4.74 -11.75 15.14
C ARG A 242 5.17 -13.21 15.05
N SER A 243 4.21 -14.12 14.83
CA SER A 243 4.49 -15.54 14.68
C SER A 243 5.38 -15.82 13.47
N ALA A 244 5.16 -15.11 12.36
CA ALA A 244 6.01 -15.19 11.18
C ALA A 244 7.43 -14.66 11.48
N ALA A 245 7.56 -13.51 12.14
CA ALA A 245 8.86 -12.97 12.52
C ALA A 245 9.65 -13.94 13.43
N GLU A 246 8.99 -14.56 14.40
CA GLU A 246 9.58 -15.58 15.28
C GLU A 246 9.97 -16.86 14.53
N ALA A 247 9.18 -17.29 13.54
CA ALA A 247 9.42 -18.52 12.78
C ALA A 247 10.50 -18.37 11.70
N PHE A 248 10.55 -17.21 11.04
CA PHE A 248 11.42 -17.01 9.89
C PHE A 248 12.82 -16.53 10.26
N LEU A 249 13.08 -16.00 11.47
CA LEU A 249 14.40 -15.61 12.02
C LEU A 249 15.36 -14.85 11.07
N LEU A 250 14.84 -14.28 9.98
CA LEU A 250 15.60 -13.61 8.93
C LEU A 250 15.14 -12.16 8.73
N PRO A 251 14.87 -11.35 9.78
CA PRO A 251 14.87 -9.92 9.56
C PRO A 251 16.28 -9.49 9.14
N ARG A 252 16.34 -8.50 8.25
CA ARG A 252 17.57 -7.82 7.92
C ARG A 252 18.23 -7.32 9.21
N HIS A 253 19.51 -7.66 9.40
CA HIS A 253 20.27 -7.36 10.62
C HIS A 253 20.78 -5.92 10.64
#